data_AF-A0ABD0QCM5-F1
#
_entry.id   AF-A0ABD0QCM5-F1
#
_cell.length_a   1.000
_cell.length_b   1.000
_cell.length_c   1.000
_cell.angle_alpha   90.00
_cell.angle_beta   90.00
_cell.angle_gamma   90.00
#
_symmetry.space_group_name_H-M   'P 1'
#
loop_
_entity.id
_entity.type
_entity.pdbx_description
1 polymer ?
#
loop_
_entity_poly.entity_id
_entity_poly.type
_entity_poly.pdbx_seq_one_letter_code
_entity_poly.pdbx_strand_id
1 'polypeptide(L)' 'DHRFSDEIDKLTGYKTKSLLCMPIRNSDGEVIGVAQAINKSPNGALFTEDDEKVPYAQ' A
#
# COMPACT_ATOMS: atom_id res chain seq x y z
N ASP A 1 -7.63 -4.03 -10.29
CA ASP A 1 -7.39 -2.57 -10.45
C ASP A 1 -6.58 -2.39 -11.74
N HIS A 2 -7.00 -1.51 -12.64
CA HIS A 2 -6.30 -1.28 -13.92
C HIS A 2 -4.98 -0.51 -13.74
N ARG A 3 -4.73 0.05 -12.55
CA ARG A 3 -3.52 0.79 -12.19
C ARG A 3 -2.40 -0.12 -11.67
N PHE A 4 -2.67 -1.40 -11.45
CA PHE A 4 -1.66 -2.35 -10.98
C PHE A 4 -0.75 -2.79 -12.13
N SER A 5 0.57 -2.70 -11.92
CA SER A 5 1.58 -3.23 -12.84
C SER A 5 2.18 -4.52 -12.27
N ASP A 6 2.13 -5.60 -13.04
CA ASP A 6 2.66 -6.92 -12.68
C ASP A 6 4.09 -7.16 -13.20
N GLU A 7 4.74 -6.14 -13.76
CA GLU A 7 6.07 -6.26 -14.36
C GLU A 7 7.11 -6.69 -13.31
N ILE A 8 7.10 -6.07 -12.13
CA ILE A 8 8.01 -6.40 -11.03
C ILE A 8 7.74 -7.80 -10.48
N ASP A 9 6.47 -8.19 -10.36
CA ASP A 9 6.08 -9.55 -9.97
C ASP A 9 6.67 -10.58 -10.94
N LYS A 10 6.55 -10.34 -12.26
CA LYS A 10 7.11 -11.21 -13.30
C LYS A 10 8.64 -11.28 -13.24
N LEU A 11 9.30 -10.15 -13.03
CA LEU A 11 10.76 -10.08 -12.99
C LEU A 11 11.36 -10.75 -11.75
N THR A 12 10.66 -10.67 -10.61
CA THR A 12 11.16 -11.15 -9.32
C THR A 12 10.62 -12.53 -8.92
N GLY A 13 9.56 -13.00 -9.58
CA GLY A 13 8.80 -14.18 -9.16
C GLY A 13 7.94 -13.93 -7.91
N TYR A 14 7.90 -12.70 -7.39
CA TYR A 14 7.01 -12.31 -6.30
C TYR A 14 5.56 -12.28 -6.80
N LYS A 15 4.61 -12.58 -5.92
CA LYS A 15 3.17 -12.53 -6.25
C LYS A 15 2.45 -11.58 -5.31
N THR A 16 2.07 -10.43 -5.84
CA THR A 16 1.24 -9.44 -5.17
C THR A 16 -0.22 -9.90 -5.18
N LYS A 17 -0.80 -10.06 -4.00
CA LYS A 17 -2.19 -10.51 -3.77
C LYS A 17 -3.05 -9.42 -3.15
N SER A 18 -2.47 -8.64 -2.25
CA SER A 18 -3.12 -7.47 -1.65
C SER A 18 -2.14 -6.31 -1.57
N LEU A 19 -2.68 -5.09 -1.73
CA LEU A 19 -1.91 -3.86 -1.80
C LEU A 19 -2.69 -2.75 -1.10
N LEU A 20 -2.04 -2.06 -0.17
CA LEU A 20 -2.54 -0.85 0.48
C LEU A 20 -1.57 0.29 0.20
N CYS A 21 -2.07 1.35 -0.42
CA CYS A 21 -1.29 2.55 -0.73
C CYS A 21 -1.95 3.76 -0.08
N MET A 22 -1.22 4.46 0.78
CA MET A 22 -1.73 5.63 1.53
C MET A 22 -0.83 6.83 1.34
N PRO A 23 -1.37 8.02 0.99
CA PRO A 23 -0.58 9.23 0.90
C PRO A 23 -0.16 9.69 2.30
N ILE A 24 1.09 10.10 2.44
CA ILE A 24 1.61 10.76 3.63
C ILE A 24 1.48 12.27 3.40
N ARG A 25 0.79 12.95 4.32
CA ARG A 25 0.57 14.40 4.24
C ARG A 25 1.31 15.13 5.35
N ASN A 26 1.83 16.33 5.05
CA ASN A 26 2.35 17.24 6.08
C ASN A 26 1.19 17.96 6.81
N SER A 27 1.52 18.84 7.76
CA SER A 27 0.54 19.64 8.52
C SER A 27 -0.33 20.55 7.65
N ASP A 28 0.18 20.96 6.50
CA ASP A 28 -0.52 21.81 5.53
C ASP A 28 -1.42 20.99 4.59
N GLY A 29 -1.45 19.66 4.76
CA GLY A 29 -2.25 18.74 3.96
C GLY A 29 -1.64 18.35 2.62
N GLU A 30 -0.42 18.81 2.32
CA GLU A 30 0.32 18.50 1.09
C GLU A 30 0.85 17.07 1.13
N VAL A 31 0.76 16.36 0.00
CA VAL A 31 1.30 14.99 -0.11
C VAL A 31 2.82 15.07 -0.27
N ILE A 32 3.53 14.59 0.75
CA ILE A 32 4.99 14.56 0.79
C ILE A 32 5.56 13.18 0.45
N GLY A 33 4.70 12.15 0.38
CA GLY A 33 5.11 10.79 0.07
C GLY A 33 3.95 9.81 0.02
N VAL A 34 4.28 8.54 -0.15
CA VAL A 34 3.31 7.43 -0.15
C VAL A 34 3.88 6.28 0.68
N ALA A 35 3.08 5.76 1.60
CA ALA A 35 3.35 4.49 2.27
C ALA A 35 2.65 3.36 1.49
N GLN A 36 3.34 2.24 1.33
CA GLN A 36 2.81 1.07 0.66
C GLN A 36 3.02 -0.17 1.53
N ALA A 37 1.96 -0.95 1.71
CA ALA A 37 2.01 -2.28 2.30
C ALA A 37 1.55 -3.32 1.27
N ILE A 38 2.28 -4.44 1.20
CA ILE A 38 2.07 -5.51 0.21
C ILE A 38 1.85 -6.82 0.96
N ASN A 39 0.85 -7.58 0.54
CA ASN A 39 0.54 -8.92 1.04
C ASN A 39 0.35 -8.99 2.56
N LYS A 40 -0.81 -8.51 3.04
CA LYS A 40 -1.17 -8.61 4.47
C LYS A 40 -1.05 -10.06 4.97
N SER A 41 -0.37 -10.24 6.09
CA SER A 41 -0.27 -11.53 6.76
C SER A 41 -1.58 -11.84 7.51
N PRO A 42 -2.07 -13.09 7.48
CA PRO A 42 -1.53 -14.25 6.76
C PRO A 42 -1.99 -14.33 5.30
N ASN A 43 -1.18 -15.00 4.47
CA ASN A 43 -1.50 -15.44 3.10
C ASN A 43 -1.84 -14.37 2.04
N GLY A 44 -1.61 -13.08 2.33
CA GLY A 44 -1.99 -11.98 1.43
C GLY A 44 -3.47 -11.64 1.56
N ALA A 45 -4.01 -11.66 2.78
CA ALA A 45 -5.38 -11.24 3.08
C ALA A 45 -5.66 -9.82 2.56
N LEU A 46 -6.94 -9.48 2.37
CA LEU A 46 -7.32 -8.11 2.05
C LEU A 46 -7.06 -7.20 3.25
N PHE A 47 -6.62 -5.98 2.96
CA PHE A 47 -6.57 -4.92 3.96
C PHE A 47 -8.00 -4.48 4.31
N THR A 48 -8.21 -4.13 5.57
CA THR A 48 -9.49 -3.66 6.12
C THR A 48 -9.42 -2.16 6.38
N GLU A 49 -10.57 -1.53 6.60
CA GLU A 49 -10.64 -0.10 6.96
C GLU A 49 -9.80 0.25 8.21
N ASP A 50 -9.61 -0.71 9.12
CA ASP A 50 -8.73 -0.53 10.27
C ASP A 50 -7.25 -0.43 9.90
N ASP A 51 -6.81 -1.11 8.83
CA ASP A 51 -5.43 -0.98 8.33
C ASP A 51 -5.21 0.37 7.64
N GLU A 52 -6.27 1.02 7.18
CA GLU A 52 -6.23 2.32 6.50
C GLU A 52 -6.03 3.50 7.47
N LYS A 53 -6.17 3.26 8.77
CA LYS A 53 -5.97 4.26 9.84
C LYS A 53 -4.48 4.50 10.07
N VAL A 54 -3.81 5.10 9.10
CA VAL A 54 -2.41 5.54 9.25
C VAL A 54 -2.41 6.80 10.13
N PRO A 55 -1.70 6.81 11.29
CA PRO A 55 -1.57 8.01 12.10
C PRO A 55 -0.78 9.05 11.30
N TYR A 56 -1.24 10.30 11.30
CA TYR A 56 -0.52 11.43 10.74
C TYR A 56 0.95 11.38 11.19
N ALA A 57 1.88 11.55 10.26
CA ALA A 57 3.27 11.78 10.61
C ALA A 57 3.33 13.11 11.38
N GLN A 58 3.66 13.05 12.67
CA GLN A 58 3.93 14.24 13.48
C GLN A 58 5.33 14.78 13.18
#